data_AF-A0A7C2SK41-F1
#
_entry.id   AF-A0A7C2SK41-F1
#
_cell.length_a   1.000
_cell.length_b   1.000
_cell.length_c   1.000
_cell.angle_alpha   90.00
_cell.angle_beta   90.00
_cell.angle_gamma   90.00
#
_symmetry.space_group_name_H-M   'P 1'
#
loop_
_entity.id
_entity.type
_entity.pdbx_description
1 polymer ?
#
loop_
_entity_poly.entity_id
_entity_poly.type
_entity_poly.pdbx_seq_one_letter_code
_entity_poly.pdbx_strand_id
1 'polypeptide(L)'
;MIEYSYIKQRPKSKALYERAANVFPSGVTHDIRYILPFPNYIAETKGSRKWDVDGNEYVDFAMGHGALLLGHGREEIVSVVREVIGKGTHYGGSSELEVKWGEIVKNLIPSAERVKFTGSGTEATLLALRLARAFTGKSKIIKFLGHFHGWHDYLIRAERPPWEQAPAGVPFGVLKTVIALPCDLSLVESILASDKDIAGVIIEPSGGSWGKVPVPDGFLHQLKELTD
;
A
#
# COMPACT_ATOMS: atom_id res chain seq x y z
N MET A 1 20.95 23.33 -15.13
CA MET A 1 22.12 22.95 -14.30
C MET A 1 21.85 21.73 -13.41
N ILE A 2 20.73 21.66 -12.69
CA ILE A 2 20.40 20.51 -11.80
C ILE A 2 20.25 19.20 -12.58
N GLU A 3 19.41 19.16 -13.62
CA GLU A 3 19.19 17.95 -14.42
C GLU A 3 20.49 17.45 -15.09
N TYR A 4 21.26 18.36 -15.71
CA TYR A 4 22.56 18.02 -16.28
C TYR A 4 23.51 17.39 -15.25
N SER A 5 23.60 17.97 -14.04
CA SER A 5 24.40 17.42 -12.94
C SER A 5 23.87 16.06 -12.50
N TYR A 6 22.55 15.90 -12.40
CA TYR A 6 21.89 14.64 -12.05
C TYR A 6 22.27 13.53 -13.02
N ILE A 7 22.17 13.79 -14.33
CA ILE A 7 22.52 12.86 -15.41
C ILE A 7 24.02 12.55 -15.39
N LYS A 8 24.87 13.58 -15.28
CA LYS A 8 26.33 13.43 -15.31
C LYS A 8 26.87 12.55 -14.17
N GLN A 9 26.24 12.63 -13.00
CA GLN A 9 26.62 11.84 -11.82
C GLN A 9 26.10 10.38 -11.86
N ARG A 10 25.20 10.06 -12.79
CA ARG A 10 24.47 8.77 -12.82
C ARG A 10 24.48 8.07 -14.19
N PRO A 11 25.65 7.96 -14.87
CA PRO A 11 25.71 7.40 -16.22
C PRO A 11 25.25 5.92 -16.28
N LYS A 12 25.53 5.10 -15.27
CA LYS A 12 25.11 3.69 -15.26
C LYS A 12 23.62 3.56 -14.97
N SER A 13 23.07 4.35 -14.06
CA SER A 13 21.62 4.39 -13.83
C SER A 13 20.85 4.78 -15.10
N LYS A 14 21.37 5.77 -15.85
CA LYS A 14 20.81 6.13 -17.16
C LYS A 14 20.82 4.95 -18.14
N ALA A 15 21.96 4.29 -18.30
CA ALA A 15 22.09 3.15 -19.21
C ALA A 15 21.17 1.98 -18.81
N LEU A 16 20.97 1.74 -17.50
CA LEU A 16 20.01 0.75 -17.02
C LEU A 16 18.57 1.15 -17.31
N TYR A 17 18.21 2.43 -17.16
CA TYR A 17 16.88 2.93 -17.51
C TYR A 17 16.60 2.79 -19.01
N GLU A 18 17.56 3.12 -19.87
CA GLU A 18 17.42 2.94 -21.32
C GLU A 18 17.18 1.47 -21.67
N ARG A 19 17.88 0.54 -21.03
CA ARG A 19 17.61 -0.90 -21.17
C ARG A 19 16.23 -1.27 -20.62
N ALA A 20 15.87 -0.77 -19.45
CA ALA A 20 14.59 -1.06 -18.81
C ALA A 20 13.40 -0.52 -19.62
N ALA A 21 13.53 0.63 -20.28
CA ALA A 21 12.50 1.21 -21.14
C ALA A 21 12.19 0.33 -22.37
N ASN A 22 13.12 -0.55 -22.77
CA ASN A 22 12.89 -1.55 -23.82
C ASN A 22 12.22 -2.84 -23.29
N VAL A 23 12.04 -2.97 -21.97
CA VAL A 23 11.53 -4.20 -21.32
C VAL A 23 10.23 -3.92 -20.57
N PHE A 24 10.15 -2.80 -19.87
CA PHE A 24 9.04 -2.41 -19.01
C PHE A 24 8.38 -1.13 -19.52
N PRO A 25 7.04 -1.03 -19.47
CA PRO A 25 6.35 0.24 -19.68
C PRO A 25 6.94 1.31 -18.76
N SER A 26 7.22 2.49 -19.33
CA SER A 26 7.84 3.61 -18.60
C SER A 26 9.18 3.28 -17.93
N GLY A 27 9.85 2.18 -18.31
CA GLY A 27 11.14 1.74 -17.79
C GLY A 27 11.15 1.34 -16.31
N VAL A 28 10.00 1.04 -15.71
CA VAL A 28 9.87 0.66 -14.30
C VAL A 28 8.83 -0.45 -14.09
N THR A 29 8.92 -1.17 -12.98
CA THR A 29 7.95 -2.22 -12.58
C THR A 29 7.03 -1.80 -11.43
N HIS A 30 7.11 -0.54 -11.01
CA HIS A 30 6.28 0.03 -9.96
C HIS A 30 6.17 1.54 -10.16
N ASP A 31 4.96 2.08 -10.30
CA ASP A 31 4.73 3.46 -10.76
C ASP A 31 5.37 4.52 -9.87
N ILE A 32 5.43 4.31 -8.54
CA ILE A 32 6.10 5.23 -7.62
C ILE A 32 7.60 5.44 -7.91
N ARG A 33 8.22 4.52 -8.66
CA ARG A 33 9.64 4.62 -9.04
C ARG A 33 9.82 5.45 -10.31
N TYR A 34 8.74 5.77 -11.03
CA TYR A 34 8.83 6.57 -12.24
C TYR A 34 9.17 8.03 -11.89
N ILE A 35 10.31 8.49 -12.39
CA ILE A 35 10.80 9.86 -12.24
C ILE A 35 11.59 10.25 -13.48
N LEU A 36 11.49 11.52 -13.88
CA LEU A 36 12.26 12.09 -14.98
C LEU A 36 13.55 12.75 -14.47
N PRO A 37 14.66 12.69 -15.23
CA PRO A 37 14.78 12.06 -16.55
C PRO A 37 14.86 10.52 -16.52
N PHE A 38 15.27 9.95 -15.38
CA PHE A 38 15.29 8.50 -15.11
C PHE A 38 15.38 8.25 -13.59
N PRO A 39 15.01 7.06 -13.09
CA PRO A 39 15.18 6.70 -11.68
C PRO A 39 16.61 6.32 -11.30
N ASN A 40 16.95 6.46 -10.02
CA ASN A 40 18.17 5.89 -9.45
C ASN A 40 18.07 4.36 -9.44
N TYR A 41 19.14 3.67 -9.87
CA TYR A 41 19.26 2.22 -9.73
C TYR A 41 20.10 1.91 -8.50
N ILE A 42 19.51 1.28 -7.49
CA ILE A 42 20.16 0.99 -6.21
C ILE A 42 20.94 -0.33 -6.31
N ALA A 43 22.22 -0.29 -5.90
CA ALA A 43 23.10 -1.46 -5.88
C ALA A 43 23.19 -2.09 -4.48
N GLU A 44 23.23 -1.27 -3.44
CA GLU A 44 23.42 -1.71 -2.06
C GLU A 44 22.59 -0.89 -1.09
N THR A 45 22.19 -1.51 0.02
CA THR A 45 21.50 -0.86 1.13
C THR A 45 22.04 -1.39 2.46
N LYS A 46 22.19 -0.52 3.46
CA LYS A 46 22.66 -0.89 4.80
C LYS A 46 22.24 0.14 5.84
N GLY A 47 21.62 -0.31 6.92
CA GLY A 47 21.12 0.58 7.98
C GLY A 47 20.15 1.62 7.42
N SER A 48 20.47 2.89 7.56
CA SER A 48 19.67 4.02 7.05
C SER A 48 20.14 4.56 5.68
N ARG A 49 21.02 3.83 4.99
CA ARG A 49 21.68 4.32 3.77
C ARG A 49 21.51 3.36 2.59
N LYS A 50 21.62 3.93 1.39
CA LYS A 50 21.64 3.21 0.12
C LYS A 50 22.65 3.81 -0.83
N TRP A 51 23.23 2.97 -1.68
CA TRP A 51 24.19 3.34 -2.71
C TRP A 51 23.64 2.97 -4.08
N ASP A 52 23.66 3.90 -5.02
CA ASP A 52 23.30 3.58 -6.41
C ASP A 52 24.42 2.83 -7.14
N VAL A 53 24.13 2.33 -8.34
CA VAL A 53 25.09 1.62 -9.20
C VAL A 53 26.28 2.47 -9.65
N ASP A 54 26.16 3.79 -9.52
CA ASP A 54 27.18 4.79 -9.80
C ASP A 54 28.05 5.08 -8.57
N GLY A 55 27.72 4.52 -7.40
CA GLY A 55 28.44 4.67 -6.14
C GLY A 55 28.01 5.88 -5.31
N ASN A 56 26.97 6.61 -5.72
CA ASN A 56 26.47 7.74 -4.94
C ASN A 56 25.73 7.22 -3.70
N GLU A 57 26.05 7.80 -2.55
CA GLU A 57 25.43 7.46 -1.27
C GLU A 57 24.24 8.38 -0.96
N TYR A 58 23.19 7.79 -0.39
CA TYR A 58 21.98 8.50 0.04
C TYR A 58 21.60 8.08 1.45
N VAL A 59 21.16 9.04 2.26
CA VAL A 59 20.33 8.74 3.44
C VAL A 59 18.93 8.39 2.95
N ASP A 60 18.44 7.22 3.32
CA ASP A 60 17.14 6.73 2.85
C ASP A 60 16.03 7.13 3.82
N PHE A 61 15.19 8.07 3.38
CA PHE A 61 13.94 8.44 4.08
C PHE A 61 12.72 7.70 3.52
N ALA A 62 12.85 6.98 2.40
CA ALA A 62 11.72 6.25 1.81
C ALA A 62 11.51 4.90 2.51
N MET A 63 12.58 4.24 2.95
CA MET A 63 12.58 3.07 3.85
C MET A 63 11.51 2.02 3.52
N GLY A 64 11.48 1.57 2.26
CA GLY A 64 10.54 0.57 1.78
C GLY A 64 9.07 1.02 1.85
N HIS A 65 8.80 2.32 1.74
CA HIS A 65 7.48 2.93 1.92
C HIS A 65 6.91 2.68 3.32
N GLY A 66 7.79 2.70 4.33
CA GLY A 66 7.46 2.45 5.74
C GLY A 66 7.66 0.99 6.20
N ALA A 67 7.81 0.04 5.27
CA ALA A 67 7.99 -1.38 5.62
C ALA A 67 9.32 -1.67 6.33
N LEU A 68 10.37 -0.89 6.05
CA LEU A 68 11.71 -1.10 6.62
C LEU A 68 11.91 -0.25 7.87
N LEU A 69 10.98 -0.32 8.82
CA LEU A 69 11.01 0.43 10.08
C LEU A 69 12.35 0.27 10.84
N LEU A 70 12.98 -0.90 10.73
CA LEU A 70 14.21 -1.25 11.44
C LEU A 70 15.50 -1.05 10.62
N GLY A 71 15.43 -0.41 9.44
CA GLY A 71 16.61 -0.28 8.59
C GLY A 71 16.78 -1.39 7.56
N HIS A 72 17.72 -1.17 6.64
CA HIS A 72 18.16 -2.13 5.65
C HIS A 72 19.15 -3.13 6.24
N GLY A 73 18.96 -4.42 5.95
CA GLY A 73 19.98 -5.45 6.21
C GLY A 73 20.36 -5.62 7.68
N ARG A 74 19.41 -5.42 8.61
CA ARG A 74 19.64 -5.64 10.04
C ARG A 74 20.09 -7.09 10.29
N GLU A 75 21.27 -7.27 10.90
CA GLU A 75 21.94 -8.58 10.97
C GLU A 75 21.10 -9.62 11.74
N GLU A 76 20.39 -9.22 12.78
CA GLU A 76 19.52 -10.11 13.55
C GLU A 76 18.36 -10.65 12.71
N ILE A 77 17.88 -9.89 11.70
CA ILE A 77 16.84 -10.34 10.77
C ILE A 77 17.47 -11.20 9.67
N VAL A 78 18.57 -10.73 9.09
CA VAL A 78 19.25 -11.42 7.97
C VAL A 78 19.73 -12.81 8.39
N SER A 79 20.31 -12.94 9.58
CA SER A 79 20.78 -14.22 10.12
C SER A 79 19.65 -15.25 10.25
N VAL A 80 18.51 -14.86 10.83
CA VAL A 80 17.33 -15.74 10.96
C VAL A 80 16.76 -16.12 9.59
N VAL A 81 16.67 -15.17 8.65
CA VAL A 81 16.19 -15.47 7.29
C VAL A 81 17.11 -16.46 6.59
N ARG A 82 18.43 -16.30 6.71
CA ARG A 82 19.42 -17.25 6.16
C ARG A 82 19.31 -18.65 6.76
N GLU A 83 19.00 -18.74 8.05
CA GLU A 83 18.78 -20.05 8.69
C GLU A 83 17.51 -20.72 8.16
N VAL A 84 16.41 -19.97 8.07
CA VAL A 84 15.10 -20.51 7.70
C VAL A 84 15.03 -20.87 6.21
N ILE A 85 15.69 -20.11 5.33
CA ILE A 85 15.62 -20.36 3.87
C ILE A 85 16.18 -21.73 3.49
N GLY A 86 17.18 -22.24 4.24
CA GLY A 86 17.73 -23.57 4.05
C GLY A 86 16.77 -24.72 4.40
N LYS A 87 15.74 -24.42 5.20
CA LYS A 87 14.66 -25.37 5.53
C LYS A 87 13.55 -25.36 4.47
N GLY A 88 13.59 -24.39 3.55
CA GLY A 88 12.61 -24.16 2.48
C GLY A 88 11.75 -22.91 2.70
N THR A 89 11.21 -22.35 1.62
CA THR A 89 10.39 -21.13 1.63
C THR A 89 8.89 -21.38 1.48
N HIS A 90 8.50 -22.60 1.09
CA HIS A 90 7.11 -23.01 0.92
C HIS A 90 6.99 -24.51 1.18
N TYR A 91 6.38 -24.89 2.31
CA TYR A 91 6.33 -26.29 2.75
C TYR A 91 5.17 -27.10 2.16
N GLY A 92 4.23 -26.46 1.47
CA GLY A 92 3.01 -27.15 1.02
C GLY A 92 2.10 -27.60 2.17
N GLY A 93 2.32 -27.04 3.37
CA GLY A 93 1.58 -27.30 4.59
C GLY A 93 1.83 -26.18 5.61
N SER A 94 1.10 -26.24 6.73
CA SER A 94 1.23 -25.28 7.82
C SER A 94 2.56 -25.38 8.56
N SER A 95 2.94 -24.31 9.26
CA SER A 95 4.17 -24.25 10.06
C SER A 95 3.92 -23.63 11.44
N GLU A 96 4.79 -23.92 12.40
CA GLU A 96 4.75 -23.26 13.71
C GLU A 96 4.99 -21.74 13.60
N LEU A 97 5.77 -21.31 12.59
CA LEU A 97 6.11 -19.91 12.38
C LEU A 97 4.89 -19.04 12.03
N GLU A 98 3.95 -19.55 11.23
CA GLU A 98 2.71 -18.80 10.91
C GLU A 98 1.79 -18.68 12.13
N VAL A 99 1.74 -19.71 12.99
CA VAL A 99 0.97 -19.67 14.24
C VAL A 99 1.54 -18.60 15.17
N LYS A 100 2.86 -18.66 15.43
CA LYS A 100 3.56 -17.69 16.28
C LYS A 100 3.43 -16.26 15.75
N TRP A 101 3.54 -16.05 14.44
CA TRP A 101 3.34 -14.73 13.86
C TRP A 101 1.90 -14.25 14.05
N GLY A 102 0.92 -15.14 13.86
CA GLY A 102 -0.49 -14.81 14.08
C GLY A 102 -0.78 -14.37 15.52
N GLU A 103 -0.21 -15.05 16.51
CA GLU A 103 -0.32 -14.68 17.92
C GLU A 103 0.27 -13.29 18.20
N ILE A 104 1.45 -12.99 17.65
CA ILE A 104 2.08 -11.66 17.79
C ILE A 104 1.19 -10.57 17.19
N VAL A 105 0.64 -10.78 15.99
CA VAL A 105 -0.24 -9.79 15.35
C VAL A 105 -1.49 -9.54 16.18
N LYS A 106 -2.12 -10.60 16.71
CA LYS A 106 -3.29 -10.46 17.60
C LYS A 106 -2.97 -9.67 18.87
N ASN A 107 -1.79 -9.89 19.46
CA ASN A 107 -1.37 -9.14 20.64
C ASN A 107 -1.13 -7.65 20.34
N LEU A 108 -0.71 -7.31 19.11
CA LEU A 108 -0.51 -5.92 18.67
C LEU A 108 -1.81 -5.22 18.28
N ILE A 109 -2.81 -5.94 17.79
CA ILE A 109 -4.08 -5.41 17.31
C ILE A 109 -5.23 -6.05 18.11
N PRO A 110 -5.63 -5.46 19.25
CA PRO A 110 -6.61 -6.08 20.16
C PRO A 110 -7.98 -6.37 19.54
N SER A 111 -8.37 -5.63 18.50
CA SER A 111 -9.63 -5.88 17.76
C SER A 111 -9.57 -7.08 16.81
N ALA A 112 -8.38 -7.65 16.57
CA ALA A 112 -8.21 -8.80 15.70
C ALA A 112 -8.38 -10.12 16.47
N GLU A 113 -9.60 -10.66 16.51
CA GLU A 113 -9.87 -11.96 17.13
C GLU A 113 -9.23 -13.14 16.35
N ARG A 114 -9.15 -13.01 15.03
CA ARG A 114 -8.53 -13.96 14.09
C ARG A 114 -7.78 -13.19 13.02
N VAL A 115 -6.74 -13.81 12.48
CA VAL A 115 -5.89 -13.21 11.44
C VAL A 115 -5.71 -14.16 10.26
N LYS A 116 -5.57 -13.60 9.07
CA LYS A 116 -5.23 -14.33 7.85
C LYS A 116 -4.20 -13.53 7.08
N PHE A 117 -3.08 -14.15 6.75
CA PHE A 117 -2.01 -13.53 5.97
C PHE A 117 -2.33 -13.54 4.47
N THR A 118 -1.82 -12.54 3.77
CA THR A 118 -1.89 -12.38 2.31
C THR A 118 -0.49 -12.06 1.77
N GLY A 119 -0.28 -12.15 0.47
CA GLY A 119 1.01 -11.85 -0.17
C GLY A 119 1.31 -10.35 -0.28
N SER A 120 0.30 -9.48 -0.13
CA SER A 120 0.47 -8.03 -0.19
C SER A 120 -0.63 -7.26 0.56
N GLY A 121 -0.41 -5.96 0.75
CA GLY A 121 -1.43 -5.03 1.26
C GLY A 121 -2.63 -4.88 0.32
N THR A 122 -2.42 -4.90 -1.00
CA THR A 122 -3.50 -4.92 -2.02
C THR A 122 -4.39 -6.15 -1.86
N GLU A 123 -3.80 -7.32 -1.60
CA GLU A 123 -4.60 -8.54 -1.35
C GLU A 123 -5.32 -8.49 0.00
N ALA A 124 -4.72 -7.87 1.02
CA ALA A 124 -5.34 -7.73 2.34
C ALA A 124 -6.63 -6.89 2.26
N THR A 125 -6.57 -5.73 1.59
CA THR A 125 -7.74 -4.85 1.40
C THR A 125 -8.78 -5.49 0.49
N LEU A 126 -8.37 -6.16 -0.58
CA LEU A 126 -9.28 -6.91 -1.45
C LEU A 126 -10.04 -8.01 -0.66
N LEU A 127 -9.33 -8.77 0.17
CA LEU A 127 -9.93 -9.80 1.01
C LEU A 127 -10.87 -9.19 2.05
N ALA A 128 -10.50 -8.08 2.69
CA ALA A 128 -11.33 -7.37 3.65
C ALA A 128 -12.67 -6.95 3.04
N LEU A 129 -12.66 -6.35 1.83
CA LEU A 129 -13.89 -6.01 1.10
C LEU A 129 -14.74 -7.24 0.80
N ARG A 130 -14.12 -8.34 0.37
CA ARG A 130 -14.83 -9.60 0.11
C ARG A 130 -15.49 -10.16 1.37
N LEU A 131 -14.80 -10.12 2.50
CA LEU A 131 -15.34 -10.58 3.79
C LEU A 131 -16.49 -9.69 4.26
N ALA A 132 -16.36 -8.36 4.19
CA ALA A 132 -17.42 -7.43 4.57
C ALA A 132 -18.71 -7.68 3.75
N ARG A 133 -18.58 -7.84 2.43
CA ARG A 133 -19.69 -8.17 1.54
C ARG A 133 -20.31 -9.53 1.84
N ALA A 134 -19.48 -10.55 2.03
CA ALA A 134 -19.95 -11.90 2.34
C ALA A 134 -20.68 -11.97 3.69
N PHE A 135 -20.19 -11.24 4.70
CA PHE A 135 -20.79 -11.18 6.02
C PHE A 135 -22.14 -10.44 6.03
N THR A 136 -22.19 -9.28 5.36
CA THR A 136 -23.39 -8.42 5.37
C THR A 136 -24.43 -8.80 4.32
N GLY A 137 -24.04 -9.54 3.27
CA GLY A 137 -24.87 -9.79 2.08
C GLY A 137 -25.03 -8.56 1.17
N LYS A 138 -24.30 -7.48 1.44
CA LYS A 138 -24.40 -6.18 0.75
C LYS A 138 -23.25 -6.00 -0.23
N SER A 139 -23.39 -5.09 -1.19
CA SER A 139 -22.47 -4.96 -2.33
C SER A 139 -21.55 -3.74 -2.26
N LYS A 140 -21.96 -2.64 -1.64
CA LYS A 140 -21.25 -1.36 -1.75
C LYS A 140 -20.27 -1.12 -0.62
N ILE A 141 -19.20 -0.39 -0.91
CA ILE A 141 -18.17 0.00 0.07
C ILE A 141 -17.98 1.50 0.01
N ILE A 142 -17.87 2.15 1.17
CA ILE A 142 -17.47 3.55 1.26
C ILE A 142 -15.95 3.63 1.43
N LYS A 143 -15.30 4.50 0.66
CA LYS A 143 -13.90 4.89 0.82
C LYS A 143 -13.77 6.41 0.82
N PHE A 144 -12.59 6.91 1.17
CA PHE A 144 -12.34 8.35 1.24
C PHE A 144 -11.44 8.88 0.13
N LEU A 145 -11.68 10.11 -0.31
CA LEU A 145 -10.89 10.80 -1.34
C LEU A 145 -9.43 10.95 -0.89
N GLY A 146 -8.48 10.59 -1.75
CA GLY A 146 -7.05 10.70 -1.45
C GLY A 146 -6.48 9.52 -0.65
N HIS A 147 -7.32 8.57 -0.24
CA HIS A 147 -6.89 7.36 0.44
C HIS A 147 -6.55 6.24 -0.56
N PHE A 148 -5.37 5.65 -0.37
CA PHE A 148 -4.81 4.55 -1.14
C PHE A 148 -4.91 3.24 -0.37
N HIS A 149 -5.54 2.25 -1.00
CA HIS A 149 -5.76 0.92 -0.42
C HIS A 149 -5.28 -0.20 -1.35
N GLY A 150 -4.27 0.09 -2.16
CA GLY A 150 -3.81 -0.79 -3.23
C GLY A 150 -4.46 -0.48 -4.58
N TRP A 151 -3.98 -1.16 -5.61
CA TRP A 151 -4.29 -0.85 -7.01
C TRP A 151 -5.40 -1.72 -7.61
N HIS A 152 -6.05 -2.57 -6.82
CA HIS A 152 -7.13 -3.42 -7.31
C HIS A 152 -8.38 -2.60 -7.68
N ASP A 153 -9.18 -3.15 -8.60
CA ASP A 153 -10.30 -2.46 -9.27
C ASP A 153 -11.25 -1.69 -8.34
N TYR A 154 -11.58 -2.26 -7.18
CA TYR A 154 -12.50 -1.63 -6.24
C TYR A 154 -11.95 -0.34 -5.60
N LEU A 155 -10.64 -0.23 -5.33
CA LEU A 155 -10.12 0.87 -4.48
C LEU A 155 -9.17 1.82 -5.20
N ILE A 156 -8.83 1.57 -6.46
CA ILE A 156 -7.97 2.46 -7.25
C ILE A 156 -8.64 3.81 -7.60
N ARG A 157 -9.97 3.87 -7.67
CA ARG A 157 -10.70 5.13 -7.92
C ARG A 157 -10.47 6.15 -6.80
N ALA A 158 -10.38 7.43 -7.17
CA ALA A 158 -10.33 8.56 -6.25
C ALA A 158 -9.14 8.55 -5.26
N GLU A 159 -8.02 7.92 -5.63
CA GLU A 159 -6.75 8.04 -4.91
C GLU A 159 -6.02 9.36 -5.22
N ARG A 160 -6.20 9.93 -6.42
CA ARG A 160 -5.64 11.23 -6.82
C ARG A 160 -6.68 12.09 -7.55
N PRO A 161 -6.53 13.43 -7.53
CA PRO A 161 -7.34 14.32 -8.34
C PRO A 161 -6.99 14.18 -9.84
N PRO A 162 -7.94 14.41 -10.76
CA PRO A 162 -9.37 14.67 -10.51
C PRO A 162 -10.12 13.42 -10.02
N TRP A 163 -10.85 13.56 -8.90
CA TRP A 163 -11.41 12.43 -8.13
C TRP A 163 -12.53 11.68 -8.86
N GLU A 164 -13.17 12.36 -9.81
CA GLU A 164 -14.29 11.89 -10.59
C GLU A 164 -13.84 11.00 -11.75
N GLN A 165 -12.55 11.05 -12.11
CA GLN A 165 -12.03 10.29 -13.23
C GLN A 165 -12.09 8.79 -12.96
N ALA A 166 -12.77 8.08 -13.85
CA ALA A 166 -12.79 6.63 -13.82
C ALA A 166 -11.40 6.08 -14.21
N PRO A 167 -10.83 5.16 -13.42
CA PRO A 167 -9.58 4.49 -13.77
C PRO A 167 -9.78 3.67 -15.04
N ALA A 168 -8.86 3.82 -16.00
CA ALA A 168 -8.92 3.08 -17.25
C ALA A 168 -8.83 1.56 -16.99
N GLY A 169 -9.60 0.78 -17.74
CA GLY A 169 -9.62 -0.68 -17.64
C GLY A 169 -10.52 -1.27 -16.55
N VAL A 170 -11.04 -0.45 -15.62
CA VAL A 170 -11.97 -0.94 -14.58
C VAL A 170 -13.41 -0.92 -15.11
N PRO A 171 -14.14 -2.05 -15.07
CA PRO A 171 -15.54 -2.10 -15.51
C PRO A 171 -16.44 -1.15 -14.71
N PHE A 172 -17.35 -0.46 -15.38
CA PHE A 172 -18.28 0.47 -14.72
C PHE A 172 -19.15 -0.20 -13.65
N GLY A 173 -19.49 -1.48 -13.84
CA GLY A 173 -20.19 -2.27 -12.83
C GLY A 173 -19.42 -2.37 -11.51
N VAL A 174 -18.10 -2.48 -11.56
CA VAL A 174 -17.23 -2.48 -10.36
C VAL A 174 -17.23 -1.10 -9.71
N LEU A 175 -17.08 -0.04 -10.51
CA LEU A 175 -17.06 1.34 -10.00
C LEU A 175 -18.34 1.76 -9.27
N LYS A 176 -19.51 1.21 -9.66
CA LYS A 176 -20.77 1.44 -8.95
C LYS A 176 -20.84 0.82 -7.57
N THR A 177 -19.97 -0.15 -7.26
CA THR A 177 -19.93 -0.82 -5.95
C THR A 177 -19.09 -0.07 -4.92
N VAL A 178 -18.53 1.09 -5.27
CA VAL A 178 -17.63 1.85 -4.42
C VAL A 178 -18.03 3.31 -4.45
N ILE A 179 -18.31 3.87 -3.28
CA ILE A 179 -18.68 5.26 -3.07
C ILE A 179 -17.45 5.94 -2.48
N ALA A 180 -16.93 6.97 -3.17
CA ALA A 180 -15.80 7.75 -2.69
C ALA A 180 -16.31 9.10 -2.16
N LEU A 181 -16.04 9.40 -0.89
CA LEU A 181 -16.49 10.60 -0.19
C LEU A 181 -15.32 11.40 0.37
N PRO A 182 -15.41 12.72 0.54
CA PRO A 182 -14.49 13.42 1.44
C PRO A 182 -14.67 12.89 2.88
N CYS A 183 -13.69 13.14 3.75
CA CYS A 183 -13.81 12.84 5.18
C CYS A 183 -14.80 13.80 5.85
N ASP A 184 -16.10 13.61 5.57
CA ASP A 184 -17.23 14.37 6.10
C ASP A 184 -18.28 13.40 6.64
N LEU A 185 -18.49 13.43 7.96
CA LEU A 185 -19.38 12.51 8.66
C LEU A 185 -20.84 12.68 8.24
N SER A 186 -21.27 13.91 7.91
CA SER A 186 -22.65 14.17 7.52
C SER A 186 -23.01 13.46 6.21
N LEU A 187 -22.04 13.37 5.30
CA LEU A 187 -22.20 12.63 4.05
C LEU A 187 -22.21 11.11 4.28
N VAL A 188 -21.35 10.62 5.17
CA VAL A 188 -21.34 9.20 5.53
C VAL A 188 -22.68 8.80 6.16
N GLU A 189 -23.17 9.58 7.12
CA GLU A 189 -24.46 9.36 7.80
C GLU A 189 -25.63 9.38 6.81
N SER A 190 -25.67 10.39 5.93
CA SER A 190 -26.69 10.51 4.89
C SER A 190 -26.71 9.29 3.95
N ILE A 191 -25.54 8.79 3.55
CA ILE A 191 -25.43 7.60 2.68
C ILE A 191 -25.85 6.33 3.41
N LEU A 192 -25.45 6.13 4.67
CA LEU A 192 -25.88 4.96 5.47
C LEU A 192 -27.40 4.98 5.77
N ALA A 193 -27.97 6.18 5.93
CA ALA A 193 -29.41 6.35 6.12
C ALA A 193 -30.20 6.00 4.84
N SER A 194 -29.74 6.48 3.68
CA SER A 194 -30.44 6.37 2.39
C SER A 194 -30.15 5.10 1.60
N ASP A 195 -28.99 4.46 1.79
CA ASP A 195 -28.57 3.26 1.07
C ASP A 195 -28.33 2.09 2.03
N LYS A 196 -29.20 1.08 1.96
CA LYS A 196 -29.10 -0.12 2.81
C LYS A 196 -28.14 -1.17 2.26
N ASP A 197 -27.53 -0.96 1.09
CA ASP A 197 -26.59 -1.86 0.41
C ASP A 197 -25.10 -1.56 0.73
N ILE A 198 -24.82 -0.83 1.81
CA ILE A 198 -23.44 -0.57 2.29
C ILE A 198 -22.93 -1.71 3.16
N ALA A 199 -21.93 -2.44 2.67
CA ALA A 199 -21.27 -3.56 3.35
C ALA A 199 -20.20 -3.12 4.36
N GLY A 200 -19.59 -1.94 4.17
CA GLY A 200 -18.56 -1.46 5.08
C GLY A 200 -17.89 -0.17 4.61
N VAL A 201 -17.05 0.38 5.49
CA VAL A 201 -16.27 1.60 5.27
C VAL A 201 -14.78 1.25 5.43
N ILE A 202 -13.93 1.75 4.53
CA ILE A 202 -12.47 1.59 4.61
C ILE A 202 -11.76 2.94 4.65
N ILE A 203 -10.76 3.07 5.52
CA ILE A 203 -10.03 4.32 5.78
C ILE A 203 -8.57 4.06 6.15
N GLU A 204 -7.68 4.99 5.78
CA GLU A 204 -6.31 5.07 6.31
C GLU A 204 -6.33 5.96 7.57
N PRO A 205 -6.05 5.43 8.77
CA PRO A 205 -6.27 6.18 10.02
C PRO A 205 -5.30 7.35 10.21
N SER A 206 -4.09 7.29 9.65
CA SER A 206 -3.14 8.41 9.68
C SER A 206 -3.50 9.54 8.70
N GLY A 207 -4.54 9.38 7.90
CA GLY A 207 -4.84 10.20 6.74
C GLY A 207 -4.32 9.61 5.43
N GLY A 208 -5.00 9.94 4.34
CA GLY A 208 -4.73 9.43 3.00
C GLY A 208 -3.36 9.82 2.49
N SER A 209 -2.74 8.95 1.69
CA SER A 209 -1.43 9.19 1.07
C SER A 209 -0.33 9.50 2.09
N TRP A 210 -0.26 8.70 3.16
CA TRP A 210 0.65 8.89 4.30
C TRP A 210 0.46 10.22 5.05
N GLY A 211 -0.80 10.56 5.34
CA GLY A 211 -1.16 11.76 6.09
C GLY A 211 -1.04 13.08 5.31
N LYS A 212 -0.77 13.02 3.99
CA LYS A 212 -0.85 14.22 3.12
C LYS A 212 -2.29 14.74 3.00
N VAL A 213 -3.26 13.83 3.12
CA VAL A 213 -4.68 14.16 3.23
C VAL A 213 -5.11 13.85 4.66
N PRO A 214 -5.05 14.83 5.59
CA PRO A 214 -5.35 14.59 6.99
C PRO A 214 -6.82 14.24 7.19
N VAL A 215 -7.07 13.40 8.20
CA VAL A 215 -8.42 13.12 8.69
C VAL A 215 -8.79 14.19 9.72
N PRO A 216 -10.02 14.74 9.72
CA PRO A 216 -10.44 15.73 10.72
C PRO A 216 -10.35 15.19 12.15
N ASP A 217 -10.13 16.08 13.10
CA ASP A 217 -10.10 15.72 14.53
C ASP A 217 -11.43 15.06 14.95
N GLY A 218 -11.35 14.00 15.73
CA GLY A 218 -12.52 13.23 16.20
C GLY A 218 -13.17 12.33 15.14
N PHE A 219 -12.86 12.51 13.85
CA PHE A 219 -13.52 11.82 12.75
C PHE A 219 -13.48 10.29 12.88
N LEU A 220 -12.32 9.71 13.23
CA LEU A 220 -12.18 8.25 13.34
C LEU A 220 -13.07 7.66 14.43
N HIS A 221 -13.22 8.36 15.56
CA HIS A 221 -14.03 7.91 16.68
C HIS A 221 -15.52 7.96 16.31
N GLN A 222 -15.97 9.07 15.76
CA GLN A 222 -17.36 9.26 15.33
C GLN A 222 -17.73 8.36 14.15
N LEU A 223 -16.79 8.09 13.23
CA LEU A 223 -16.99 7.13 12.15
C LEU A 223 -17.19 5.72 12.69
N LYS A 224 -16.45 5.34 13.74
CA LYS A 224 -16.64 4.05 14.41
C LYS A 224 -18.03 3.96 15.03
N GLU A 225 -18.45 4.97 15.79
CA GLU A 225 -19.79 5.02 16.40
C GLU A 225 -20.91 4.93 15.35
N LEU A 226 -20.72 5.56 14.19
CA LEU A 226 -21.68 5.54 13.09
C LEU A 226 -21.77 4.18 12.36
N THR A 227 -20.75 3.34 12.48
CA THR A 227 -20.64 2.06 11.75
C THR A 227 -20.86 0.82 12.61
N ASP A 228 -21.05 1.01 13.93
CA ASP A 228 -21.45 -0.04 14.89
C ASP A 228 -22.97 -0.23 14.94
#